data_AF-A0A7C9FZY7-F1
#
_entry.id   AF-A0A7C9FZY7-F1
#
_cell.length_a   1.000
_cell.length_b   1.000
_cell.length_c   1.000
_cell.angle_alpha   90.00
_cell.angle_beta   90.00
_cell.angle_gamma   90.00
#
_symmetry.space_group_name_H-M   'P 1'
#
loop_
_entity.id
_entity.type
_entity.pdbx_description
1 polymer ?
#
loop_
_entity_poly.entity_id
_entity_poly.type
_entity_poly.pdbx_seq_one_letter_code
_entity_poly.pdbx_strand_id
1 'polypeptide(L)'
;MKYRKIFALASLIGFLTACNNDPLKDLSVEDSQVFITNHDESVNFKQFKTFSILDSVLVVGNQGNGASLTDLDIQFLTSVARSMENLGYTYVSPKDNPDVGINVAQVRNAYLNVVSQPLSPYAGSYWGGGYGYGYGSGYGYGYPSTYSYYQTQENYWYMEMLDFKNPDDQNKKLNVIWNAEIRGSGLFDAEYIDGVIQSVFNQSQYLKIN
;
A
#
# COMPACT_ATOMS: atom_id res chain seq x y z
N MET A 1 -9.70 9.83 67.72
CA MET A 1 -9.99 10.68 66.53
C MET A 1 -8.71 11.04 65.73
N LYS A 2 -7.72 10.14 65.58
CA LYS A 2 -6.47 10.41 64.83
C LYS A 2 -6.30 9.58 63.55
N TYR A 3 -7.00 8.45 63.41
CA TYR A 3 -6.85 7.54 62.24
C TYR A 3 -7.83 7.84 61.09
N ARG A 4 -8.94 8.56 61.37
CA ARG A 4 -9.91 8.97 60.33
C ARG A 4 -9.35 9.95 59.30
N LYS A 5 -8.34 10.76 59.67
CA LYS A 5 -7.69 11.71 58.76
C LYS A 5 -6.65 11.06 57.84
N ILE A 6 -6.12 9.89 58.23
CA ILE A 6 -5.10 9.17 57.45
C ILE A 6 -5.77 8.34 56.34
N PHE A 7 -6.93 7.75 56.62
CA PHE A 7 -7.69 6.98 55.61
C PHE A 7 -8.24 7.86 54.47
N ALA A 8 -8.60 9.12 54.76
CA ALA A 8 -9.10 10.05 53.74
C ALA A 8 -8.00 10.59 52.80
N LEU A 9 -6.73 10.51 53.20
CA LEU A 9 -5.60 10.94 52.36
C LEU A 9 -5.13 9.82 51.42
N ALA A 10 -5.22 8.56 51.85
CA ALA A 10 -4.85 7.40 51.04
C ALA A 10 -5.83 7.14 49.87
N SER A 11 -7.11 7.43 50.06
CA SER A 11 -8.12 7.30 49.00
C SER A 11 -8.10 8.43 47.97
N LEU A 12 -7.49 9.59 48.27
CA LEU A 12 -7.35 10.70 47.31
C LEU A 12 -6.17 10.50 46.33
N ILE A 13 -5.17 9.70 46.72
CA ILE A 13 -4.00 9.41 45.87
C ILE A 13 -4.30 8.31 44.83
N GLY A 14 -5.20 7.37 45.13
CA GLY A 14 -5.62 6.31 44.19
C GLY A 14 -6.45 6.78 42.99
N PHE A 15 -7.01 8.01 43.04
CA PHE A 15 -7.73 8.60 41.91
C PHE A 15 -6.81 9.34 40.92
N LEU A 16 -5.57 9.66 41.29
CA LEU A 16 -4.62 10.35 40.41
C LEU A 16 -3.82 9.40 39.51
N THR A 17 -3.87 8.09 39.78
CA THR A 17 -3.21 7.06 38.93
C THR A 17 -4.15 6.41 37.91
N ALA A 18 -5.43 6.80 37.88
CA ALA A 18 -6.44 6.20 37.00
C ALA A 18 -6.63 6.92 35.65
N CYS A 19 -5.91 8.03 35.40
CA CYS A 19 -6.00 8.76 34.13
C CYS A 19 -4.61 8.92 33.50
N ASN A 20 -4.19 7.88 32.78
CA ASN A 20 -3.38 7.96 31.55
C ASN A 20 -3.21 6.54 30.98
N ASN A 21 -4.33 5.86 30.73
CA ASN A 21 -4.32 4.76 29.77
C ASN A 21 -4.21 5.42 28.41
N ASP A 22 -2.98 5.74 28.01
CA ASP A 22 -2.68 6.05 26.63
C ASP A 22 -3.01 4.78 25.83
N PRO A 23 -4.07 4.77 25.00
CA PRO A 23 -4.53 3.57 24.31
C PRO A 23 -3.49 3.03 23.32
N LEU A 24 -2.42 3.77 23.07
CA LEU A 24 -1.31 3.38 22.19
C LEU A 24 -0.12 2.75 22.93
N LYS A 25 -0.10 2.77 24.27
CA LYS A 25 1.10 2.43 25.05
C LYS A 25 1.48 0.94 25.04
N ASP A 26 0.56 0.07 24.65
CA ASP A 26 0.73 -1.39 24.66
C ASP A 26 0.32 -2.05 23.32
N LEU A 27 0.27 -1.31 22.21
CA LEU A 27 0.01 -1.92 20.90
C LEU A 27 1.21 -2.77 20.47
N SER A 28 0.95 -4.02 20.05
CA SER A 28 1.95 -4.81 19.32
C SER A 28 2.26 -4.14 17.97
N VAL A 29 3.36 -4.56 17.33
CA VAL A 29 3.70 -4.08 15.98
C VAL A 29 2.54 -4.33 15.03
N GLU A 30 1.94 -5.51 15.13
CA GLU A 30 0.79 -5.96 14.35
C GLU A 30 -0.46 -5.12 14.65
N ASP A 31 -0.77 -4.83 15.92
CA ASP A 31 -1.95 -4.03 16.29
C ASP A 31 -1.82 -2.56 15.86
N SER A 32 -0.59 -2.09 15.59
CA SER A 32 -0.33 -0.74 15.08
C SER A 32 -0.50 -0.62 13.56
N GLN A 33 -0.61 -1.74 12.84
CA GLN A 33 -0.68 -1.76 11.38
C GLN A 33 -2.10 -1.50 10.88
N VAL A 34 -2.21 -0.60 9.91
CA VAL A 34 -3.48 -0.22 9.27
C VAL A 34 -3.36 -0.51 7.78
N PHE A 35 -4.33 -1.26 7.27
CA PHE A 35 -4.42 -1.64 5.87
C PHE A 35 -5.65 -0.97 5.25
N ILE A 36 -5.45 -0.19 4.20
CA ILE A 36 -6.53 0.46 3.45
C ILE A 36 -6.49 -0.11 2.05
N THR A 37 -7.54 -0.78 1.60
CA THR A 37 -7.62 -1.34 0.25
C THR A 37 -8.85 -0.81 -0.46
N ASN A 38 -8.68 -0.29 -1.67
CA ASN A 38 -9.78 0.15 -2.51
C ASN A 38 -9.76 -0.59 -3.84
N HIS A 39 -10.93 -0.74 -4.46
CA HIS A 39 -11.07 -1.31 -5.80
C HIS A 39 -12.16 -0.59 -6.58
N ASP A 40 -12.12 -0.75 -7.90
CA ASP A 40 -13.21 -0.36 -8.77
C ASP A 40 -14.29 -1.46 -8.78
N GLU A 41 -15.45 -1.16 -8.17
CA GLU A 41 -16.58 -2.09 -8.08
C GLU A 41 -17.18 -2.49 -9.44
N SER A 42 -16.89 -1.72 -10.50
CA SER A 42 -17.37 -2.03 -11.86
C SER A 42 -16.51 -3.09 -12.57
N VAL A 43 -15.35 -3.42 -12.02
CA VAL A 43 -14.37 -4.31 -12.65
C VAL A 43 -14.59 -5.76 -12.21
N ASN A 44 -14.79 -6.65 -13.19
CA ASN A 44 -14.76 -8.09 -12.95
C ASN A 44 -13.32 -8.61 -13.00
N PHE A 45 -12.69 -8.81 -11.84
CA PHE A 45 -11.29 -9.26 -11.77
C PHE A 45 -11.02 -10.62 -12.42
N LYS A 46 -12.03 -11.49 -12.56
CA LYS A 46 -11.87 -12.80 -13.22
C LYS A 46 -11.49 -12.71 -14.69
N GLN A 47 -11.62 -11.54 -15.32
CA GLN A 47 -11.22 -11.33 -16.71
C GLN A 47 -9.69 -11.28 -16.90
N PHE A 48 -8.95 -10.96 -15.85
CA PHE A 48 -7.48 -10.88 -15.86
C PHE A 48 -6.91 -12.23 -15.44
N LYS A 49 -5.93 -12.73 -16.17
CA LYS A 49 -5.29 -14.05 -15.96
C LYS A 49 -3.81 -13.92 -15.70
N THR A 50 -3.16 -12.95 -16.33
CA THR A 50 -1.72 -12.74 -16.20
C THR A 50 -1.42 -11.45 -15.47
N PHE A 51 -0.33 -11.42 -14.72
CA PHE A 51 0.16 -10.20 -14.09
C PHE A 51 1.66 -10.06 -14.29
N SER A 52 2.13 -8.83 -14.16
CA SER A 52 3.54 -8.54 -13.94
C SER A 52 3.68 -7.47 -12.86
N ILE A 53 4.88 -7.33 -12.31
CA ILE A 53 5.20 -6.41 -11.22
C ILE A 53 6.48 -5.66 -11.57
N LEU A 54 6.63 -4.42 -11.09
CA LEU A 54 7.88 -3.67 -11.21
C LEU A 54 9.08 -4.48 -10.65
N ASP A 55 10.24 -4.34 -11.28
CA ASP A 55 11.48 -4.98 -10.79
C ASP A 55 12.13 -4.23 -9.62
N SER A 56 11.54 -3.11 -9.21
CA SER A 56 12.03 -2.21 -8.18
C SER A 56 10.88 -1.45 -7.53
N VAL A 57 11.11 -1.04 -6.30
CA VAL A 57 10.17 -0.24 -5.50
C VAL A 57 10.42 1.23 -5.77
N LEU A 58 9.36 2.00 -6.00
CA LEU A 58 9.48 3.46 -6.09
C LEU A 58 9.58 4.06 -4.69
N VAL A 59 10.69 4.73 -4.39
CA VAL A 59 10.79 5.59 -3.21
C VAL A 59 10.29 6.98 -3.59
N VAL A 60 9.29 7.46 -2.86
CA VAL A 60 8.71 8.79 -3.00
C VAL A 60 8.96 9.52 -1.69
N GLY A 61 9.60 10.68 -1.71
CA GLY A 61 9.78 11.43 -0.48
C GLY A 61 10.39 12.81 -0.64
N ASN A 62 10.55 13.50 0.49
CA ASN A 62 10.99 14.90 0.52
C ASN A 62 12.42 15.12 0.01
N GLN A 63 13.25 14.08 0.05
CA GLN A 63 14.65 14.12 -0.40
C GLN A 63 14.80 13.72 -1.88
N GLY A 64 13.67 13.51 -2.58
CA GLY A 64 13.63 13.10 -3.98
C GLY A 64 12.93 11.76 -4.18
N ASN A 65 12.69 11.45 -5.46
CA ASN A 65 12.01 10.23 -5.90
C ASN A 65 13.00 9.36 -6.71
N GLY A 66 12.92 8.04 -6.57
CA GLY A 66 13.79 7.12 -7.32
C GLY A 66 13.47 5.65 -7.10
N ALA A 67 14.03 4.78 -7.93
CA ALA A 67 13.89 3.34 -7.77
C ALA A 67 14.80 2.79 -6.66
N SER A 68 14.33 1.81 -5.90
CA SER A 68 15.08 1.08 -4.88
C SER A 68 14.89 -0.42 -5.02
N LEU A 69 15.95 -1.16 -4.71
CA LEU A 69 15.97 -2.62 -4.76
C LEU A 69 16.89 -3.17 -3.65
N THR A 70 16.52 -2.85 -2.40
CA THR A 70 17.13 -3.43 -1.20
C THR A 70 16.61 -4.85 -0.95
N ASP A 71 17.21 -5.59 -0.02
CA ASP A 71 16.73 -6.93 0.35
C ASP A 71 15.26 -6.90 0.85
N LEU A 72 14.88 -5.83 1.55
CA LEU A 72 13.51 -5.58 1.98
C LEU A 72 12.57 -5.40 0.77
N ASP A 73 12.99 -4.63 -0.23
CA ASP A 73 12.22 -4.39 -1.45
C ASP A 73 12.02 -5.69 -2.23
N ILE A 74 13.08 -6.50 -2.36
CA ILE A 74 13.02 -7.81 -3.03
C ILE A 74 12.04 -8.73 -2.29
N GLN A 75 12.12 -8.78 -0.96
CA GLN A 75 11.18 -9.58 -0.16
C GLN A 75 9.74 -9.13 -0.35
N PHE A 76 9.50 -7.81 -0.32
CA PHE A 76 8.18 -7.22 -0.55
C PHE A 76 7.62 -7.60 -1.93
N LEU A 77 8.39 -7.35 -3.00
CA LEU A 77 7.98 -7.66 -4.38
C LEU A 77 7.72 -9.17 -4.56
N THR A 78 8.57 -10.02 -3.98
CA THR A 78 8.39 -11.48 -4.01
C THR A 78 7.12 -11.92 -3.29
N SER A 79 6.83 -11.32 -2.13
CA SER A 79 5.64 -11.64 -1.35
C SER A 79 4.35 -11.22 -2.07
N VAL A 80 4.38 -10.06 -2.74
CA VAL A 80 3.28 -9.60 -3.60
C VAL A 80 3.07 -10.56 -4.77
N ALA A 81 4.14 -10.96 -5.47
CA ALA A 81 4.05 -11.91 -6.59
C ALA A 81 3.44 -13.25 -6.14
N ARG A 82 3.92 -13.82 -5.03
CA ARG A 82 3.35 -15.06 -4.45
C ARG A 82 1.88 -14.91 -4.09
N SER A 83 1.49 -13.76 -3.55
CA SER A 83 0.10 -13.48 -3.18
C SER A 83 -0.81 -13.39 -4.41
N MET A 84 -0.36 -12.76 -5.49
CA MET A 84 -1.05 -12.74 -6.78
C MET A 84 -1.20 -14.16 -7.36
N GLU A 85 -0.16 -14.99 -7.29
CA GLU A 85 -0.24 -16.40 -7.71
C GLU A 85 -1.26 -17.19 -6.88
N ASN A 86 -1.30 -16.98 -5.56
CA ASN A 86 -2.28 -17.61 -4.67
C ASN A 86 -3.73 -17.21 -5.00
N LEU A 87 -3.93 -15.98 -5.47
CA LEU A 87 -5.24 -15.51 -5.96
C LEU A 87 -5.62 -16.11 -7.33
N GLY A 88 -4.71 -16.82 -7.99
CA GLY A 88 -4.94 -17.55 -9.24
C GLY A 88 -4.37 -16.89 -10.49
N TYR A 89 -3.64 -15.78 -10.36
CA TYR A 89 -2.99 -15.12 -11.49
C TYR A 89 -1.70 -15.83 -11.87
N THR A 90 -1.30 -15.75 -13.14
CA THR A 90 -0.03 -16.29 -13.63
C THR A 90 0.95 -15.16 -13.88
N TYR A 91 2.14 -15.22 -13.28
CA TYR A 91 3.19 -14.25 -13.58
C TYR A 91 3.66 -14.41 -15.04
N VAL A 92 3.78 -13.30 -15.75
CA VAL A 92 4.44 -13.25 -17.06
C VAL A 92 5.47 -12.13 -17.07
N SER A 93 6.46 -12.24 -17.95
CA SER A 93 7.41 -11.16 -18.16
C SER A 93 6.64 -9.87 -18.49
N PRO A 94 7.11 -8.68 -18.07
CA PRO A 94 6.57 -7.42 -18.58
C PRO A 94 6.48 -7.42 -20.11
N LYS A 95 7.40 -8.15 -20.78
CA LYS A 95 7.46 -8.24 -22.24
C LYS A 95 6.35 -9.09 -22.89
N ASP A 96 5.64 -9.89 -22.11
CA ASP A 96 4.68 -10.89 -22.58
C ASP A 96 3.22 -10.40 -22.51
N ASN A 97 2.99 -9.07 -22.51
CA ASN A 97 1.67 -8.44 -22.46
C ASN A 97 0.80 -8.93 -21.29
N PRO A 98 1.20 -8.68 -20.03
CA PRO A 98 0.37 -9.02 -18.87
C PRO A 98 -0.99 -8.32 -18.94
N ASP A 99 -2.05 -8.97 -18.44
CA ASP A 99 -3.39 -8.38 -18.34
C ASP A 99 -3.42 -7.21 -17.33
N VAL A 100 -2.64 -7.33 -16.24
CA VAL A 100 -2.50 -6.28 -15.22
C VAL A 100 -1.05 -6.05 -14.82
N GLY A 101 -0.73 -4.81 -14.46
CA GLY A 101 0.57 -4.41 -13.91
C GLY A 101 0.48 -4.01 -12.44
N ILE A 102 1.40 -4.47 -11.60
CA ILE A 102 1.48 -4.09 -10.19
C ILE A 102 2.64 -3.12 -9.99
N ASN A 103 2.34 -1.95 -9.43
CA ASN A 103 3.35 -1.01 -8.99
C ASN A 103 3.41 -1.00 -7.46
N VAL A 104 4.62 -0.81 -6.93
CA VAL A 104 4.90 -0.75 -5.49
C VAL A 104 5.73 0.48 -5.19
N ALA A 105 5.37 1.18 -4.12
CA ALA A 105 6.08 2.36 -3.65
C ALA A 105 6.25 2.39 -2.14
N GLN A 106 7.40 2.91 -1.70
CA GLN A 106 7.62 3.40 -0.34
C GLN A 106 7.43 4.91 -0.35
N VAL A 107 6.45 5.39 0.39
CA VAL A 107 6.29 6.83 0.62
C VAL A 107 6.97 7.19 1.93
N ARG A 108 7.90 8.13 1.86
CA ARG A 108 8.68 8.65 2.98
C ARG A 108 8.39 10.14 3.14
N ASN A 109 7.30 10.45 3.84
CA ASN A 109 6.85 11.82 3.99
C ASN A 109 7.18 12.40 5.37
N ALA A 110 8.05 13.41 5.41
CA ALA A 110 8.36 14.18 6.62
C ALA A 110 7.63 15.55 6.70
N TYR A 111 6.71 15.88 5.78
CA TYR A 111 5.96 17.16 5.78
C TYR A 111 4.45 16.94 5.63
N LEU A 112 3.62 17.85 6.20
CA LEU A 112 2.15 17.80 6.11
C LEU A 112 1.58 18.10 4.72
N ASN A 113 2.42 18.34 3.72
CA ASN A 113 1.97 18.67 2.38
C ASN A 113 1.64 17.39 1.63
N VAL A 114 0.35 17.13 1.43
CA VAL A 114 -0.09 16.12 0.46
C VAL A 114 0.30 16.54 -0.93
N VAL A 115 0.97 15.64 -1.63
CA VAL A 115 0.60 15.33 -3.00
C VAL A 115 0.62 13.82 -3.16
N SER A 116 -0.58 13.24 -3.22
CA SER A 116 -0.86 11.95 -3.85
C SER A 116 0.01 11.80 -5.08
N GLN A 117 1.00 10.90 -5.04
CA GLN A 117 1.65 10.49 -6.27
C GLN A 117 0.64 9.66 -7.04
N PRO A 118 0.25 10.06 -8.27
CA PRO A 118 0.14 9.01 -9.24
C PRO A 118 1.55 8.43 -9.43
N LEU A 119 1.77 7.12 -9.21
CA LEU A 119 3.08 6.49 -9.48
C LEU A 119 3.47 6.58 -10.97
N SER A 120 2.48 6.92 -11.80
CA SER A 120 2.48 7.18 -13.24
C SER A 120 3.83 7.70 -13.79
N PRO A 121 4.42 8.85 -13.36
CA PRO A 121 5.62 9.38 -14.00
C PRO A 121 6.85 8.47 -13.89
N TYR A 122 6.92 7.64 -12.85
CA TYR A 122 8.08 6.80 -12.56
C TYR A 122 7.86 5.36 -13.04
N ALA A 123 6.67 4.80 -12.79
CA ALA A 123 6.31 3.48 -13.26
C ALA A 123 6.16 3.42 -14.80
N GLY A 124 5.74 4.51 -15.44
CA GLY A 124 5.60 4.56 -16.90
C GLY A 124 6.90 4.33 -17.67
N SER A 125 8.04 4.76 -17.14
CA SER A 125 9.33 4.52 -17.79
C SER A 125 9.70 3.03 -17.80
N TYR A 126 9.35 2.30 -16.73
CA TYR A 126 9.65 0.87 -16.58
C TYR A 126 8.86 0.01 -17.58
N TRP A 127 7.59 0.34 -17.80
CA TRP A 127 6.74 -0.43 -18.70
C TRP A 127 7.06 -0.22 -20.20
N GLY A 128 8.13 0.50 -20.58
CA GLY A 128 8.59 0.54 -21.98
C GLY A 128 8.40 1.88 -22.71
N GLY A 129 8.50 3.01 -22.00
CA GLY A 129 8.71 4.33 -22.61
C GLY A 129 7.46 5.19 -22.83
N GLY A 130 6.33 4.76 -22.29
CA GLY A 130 5.08 5.49 -22.14
C GLY A 130 4.35 4.87 -20.94
N TYR A 131 3.39 5.56 -20.34
CA TYR A 131 2.81 5.19 -19.06
C TYR A 131 1.97 3.89 -19.08
N GLY A 132 2.55 2.76 -19.49
CA GLY A 132 1.89 1.50 -19.84
C GLY A 132 2.67 0.61 -20.80
N TYR A 133 2.64 -0.71 -20.59
CA TYR A 133 3.36 -1.66 -21.46
C TYR A 133 2.72 -1.79 -22.84
N GLY A 134 3.49 -1.52 -23.89
CA GLY A 134 2.99 -1.49 -25.28
C GLY A 134 2.21 -0.22 -25.65
N TYR A 135 2.04 0.70 -24.70
CA TYR A 135 1.35 1.97 -24.89
C TYR A 135 2.38 3.08 -25.08
N GLY A 136 2.38 3.70 -26.26
CA GLY A 136 3.34 4.74 -26.64
C GLY A 136 3.30 5.98 -25.74
N SER A 137 4.19 6.94 -26.02
CA SER A 137 4.23 8.21 -25.31
C SER A 137 2.86 8.91 -25.34
N GLY A 138 2.34 9.26 -24.16
CA GLY A 138 1.08 10.00 -24.01
C GLY A 138 -0.02 9.31 -23.21
N TYR A 139 0.10 8.01 -22.89
CA TYR A 139 -0.78 7.41 -21.88
C TYR A 139 -0.48 7.98 -20.49
N GLY A 140 -1.39 7.90 -19.54
CA GLY A 140 -1.19 8.22 -18.12
C GLY A 140 -2.01 7.28 -17.25
N TYR A 141 -2.00 7.45 -15.93
CA TYR A 141 -2.85 6.62 -15.06
C TYR A 141 -4.19 7.31 -14.77
N GLY A 142 -5.27 6.55 -14.91
CA GLY A 142 -6.64 6.96 -14.54
C GLY A 142 -6.99 6.43 -13.16
N TYR A 143 -7.32 7.31 -12.21
CA TYR A 143 -7.71 6.92 -10.86
C TYR A 143 -9.22 7.08 -10.69
N PRO A 144 -9.93 6.10 -10.11
CA PRO A 144 -11.29 6.26 -9.63
C PRO A 144 -11.39 7.44 -8.65
N SER A 145 -12.50 8.19 -8.71
CA SER A 145 -12.74 9.33 -7.82
C SER A 145 -12.90 8.93 -6.35
N THR A 146 -13.17 7.65 -6.08
CA THR A 146 -13.36 7.08 -4.75
C THR A 146 -12.06 6.78 -4.02
N TYR A 147 -10.91 6.81 -4.70
CA TYR A 147 -9.62 6.58 -4.04
C TYR A 147 -9.27 7.82 -3.22
N SER A 148 -9.50 7.74 -1.92
CA SER A 148 -9.28 8.83 -0.97
C SER A 148 -7.80 8.95 -0.62
N TYR A 149 -7.27 10.17 -0.73
CA TYR A 149 -5.89 10.51 -0.42
C TYR A 149 -5.81 11.17 0.97
N TYR A 150 -4.98 10.65 1.86
CA TYR A 150 -4.85 11.18 3.22
C TYR A 150 -3.55 11.97 3.40
N GLN A 151 -3.63 13.02 4.22
CA GLN A 151 -2.50 13.88 4.59
C GLN A 151 -1.88 13.38 5.88
N THR A 152 -0.74 12.70 5.83
CA THR A 152 0.00 12.36 7.05
C THR A 152 1.51 12.51 6.89
N GLN A 153 2.18 12.91 7.98
CA GLN A 153 3.64 12.82 8.15
C GLN A 153 3.99 11.36 8.51
N GLU A 154 3.74 10.44 7.60
CA GLU A 154 3.93 9.02 7.88
C GLU A 154 4.68 8.36 6.73
N ASN A 155 5.51 7.38 7.10
CA ASN A 155 6.10 6.46 6.15
C ASN A 155 5.10 5.32 5.93
N TYR A 156 4.84 4.97 4.66
CA TYR A 156 3.88 3.92 4.33
C TYR A 156 4.27 3.21 3.05
N TRP A 157 3.75 2.00 2.87
CA TRP A 157 3.79 1.31 1.59
C TRP A 157 2.52 1.56 0.81
N TYR A 158 2.66 1.70 -0.49
CA TYR A 158 1.57 1.86 -1.42
C TYR A 158 1.71 0.88 -2.57
N MET A 159 0.61 0.25 -2.96
CA MET A 159 0.53 -0.64 -4.10
C MET A 159 -0.65 -0.25 -4.97
N GLU A 160 -0.52 -0.45 -6.28
CA GLU A 160 -1.62 -0.27 -7.22
C GLU A 160 -1.58 -1.30 -8.34
N MET A 161 -2.76 -1.64 -8.83
CA MET A 161 -2.98 -2.55 -9.96
C MET A 161 -3.53 -1.76 -11.15
N LEU A 162 -2.81 -1.80 -12.26
CA LEU A 162 -3.17 -1.19 -13.54
C LEU A 162 -3.85 -2.21 -14.44
N ASP A 163 -4.94 -1.80 -15.07
CA ASP A 163 -5.56 -2.53 -16.16
C ASP A 163 -4.81 -2.25 -17.47
N PHE A 164 -4.06 -3.25 -17.96
CA PHE A 164 -3.40 -3.20 -19.27
C PHE A 164 -4.26 -3.79 -20.38
N LYS A 165 -5.28 -4.56 -20.03
CA LYS A 165 -6.16 -5.28 -20.95
C LYS A 165 -7.24 -4.36 -21.53
N ASN A 166 -7.73 -3.39 -20.74
CA ASN A 166 -8.79 -2.47 -21.11
C ASN A 166 -8.35 -1.00 -20.96
N PRO A 167 -7.42 -0.52 -21.82
CA PRO A 167 -6.99 0.87 -21.81
C PRO A 167 -8.13 1.82 -22.20
N ASP A 168 -8.13 3.03 -21.63
CA ASP A 168 -8.92 4.16 -22.14
C ASP A 168 -8.12 4.86 -23.24
N ASP A 169 -8.28 4.37 -24.47
CA ASP A 169 -7.57 4.90 -25.64
C ASP A 169 -7.99 6.32 -26.02
N GLN A 170 -9.19 6.75 -25.61
CA GLN A 170 -9.73 8.07 -25.93
C GLN A 170 -9.05 9.13 -25.07
N ASN A 171 -8.93 8.88 -23.77
CA ASN A 171 -8.28 9.79 -22.83
C ASN A 171 -6.80 9.47 -22.61
N LYS A 172 -6.29 8.43 -23.28
CA LYS A 172 -4.92 7.93 -23.13
C LYS A 172 -4.63 7.60 -21.68
N LYS A 173 -5.41 6.69 -21.09
CA LYS A 173 -5.23 6.27 -19.68
C LYS A 173 -5.20 4.76 -19.52
N LEU A 174 -4.38 4.30 -18.59
CA LEU A 174 -4.49 2.98 -17.98
C LEU A 174 -5.14 3.13 -16.62
N ASN A 175 -6.22 2.40 -16.39
CA ASN A 175 -7.01 2.57 -15.19
C ASN A 175 -6.37 1.84 -14.01
N VAL A 176 -6.28 2.51 -12.87
CA VAL A 176 -5.93 1.90 -11.59
C VAL A 176 -7.19 1.28 -11.01
N ILE A 177 -7.28 -0.05 -11.08
CA ILE A 177 -8.48 -0.81 -10.73
C ILE A 177 -8.46 -1.35 -9.30
N TRP A 178 -7.31 -1.30 -8.63
CA TRP A 178 -7.15 -1.59 -7.21
C TRP A 178 -5.96 -0.84 -6.62
N ASN A 179 -6.03 -0.47 -5.35
CA ASN A 179 -4.88 0.01 -4.59
C ASN A 179 -4.90 -0.47 -3.15
N ALA A 180 -3.71 -0.43 -2.53
CA ALA A 180 -3.54 -0.65 -1.11
C ALA A 180 -2.56 0.34 -0.51
N GLU A 181 -2.88 0.81 0.69
CA GLU A 181 -2.00 1.60 1.53
C GLU A 181 -1.79 0.86 2.86
N ILE A 182 -0.54 0.78 3.29
CA ILE A 182 -0.12 0.07 4.50
C ILE A 182 0.61 1.06 5.41
N ARG A 183 0.07 1.28 6.60
CA ARG A 183 0.60 2.19 7.62
C ARG A 183 0.87 1.45 8.93
N GLY A 184 1.63 2.08 9.83
CA GLY A 184 1.93 1.54 11.15
C GLY A 184 3.41 1.25 11.38
N SER A 185 3.69 0.59 12.50
CA SER A 185 5.06 0.25 12.90
C SER A 185 5.54 -1.03 12.22
N GLY A 186 6.87 -1.24 12.17
CA GLY A 186 7.48 -2.47 11.64
C GLY A 186 7.38 -2.65 10.13
N LEU A 187 6.80 -1.70 9.39
CA LEU A 187 6.63 -1.79 7.95
C LEU A 187 7.93 -1.82 7.15
N PHE A 188 9.07 -1.49 7.78
CA PHE A 188 10.38 -1.50 7.13
C PHE A 188 11.32 -2.53 7.75
N ASP A 189 10.78 -3.41 8.59
CA ASP A 189 11.49 -4.52 9.20
C ASP A 189 11.14 -5.81 8.46
N ALA A 190 12.17 -6.49 7.94
CA ALA A 190 12.03 -7.68 7.09
C ALA A 190 11.23 -8.83 7.74
N GLU A 191 11.21 -8.87 9.08
CA GLU A 191 10.48 -9.88 9.85
C GLU A 191 8.95 -9.80 9.63
N TYR A 192 8.39 -8.61 9.42
CA TYR A 192 6.93 -8.42 9.37
C TYR A 192 6.37 -8.33 7.94
N ILE A 193 7.21 -8.18 6.92
CA ILE A 193 6.76 -7.91 5.54
C ILE A 193 5.83 -8.97 5.00
N ASP A 194 6.14 -10.26 5.18
CA ASP A 194 5.30 -11.32 4.63
C ASP A 194 3.90 -11.33 5.27
N GLY A 195 3.81 -11.11 6.59
CA GLY A 195 2.53 -11.02 7.30
C GLY A 195 1.72 -9.77 6.92
N VAL A 196 2.41 -8.66 6.71
CA VAL A 196 1.84 -7.39 6.21
C VAL A 196 1.21 -7.59 4.83
N ILE A 197 1.95 -8.17 3.90
CA ILE A 197 1.46 -8.42 2.54
C ILE A 197 0.29 -9.40 2.54
N GLN A 198 0.41 -10.48 3.31
CA GLN A 198 -0.69 -11.45 3.45
C GLN A 198 -1.96 -10.77 3.98
N SER A 199 -1.84 -9.86 4.94
CA SER A 199 -2.99 -9.12 5.51
C SER A 199 -3.69 -8.22 4.49
N VAL A 200 -2.93 -7.58 3.60
CA VAL A 200 -3.50 -6.78 2.48
C VAL A 200 -4.32 -7.67 1.55
N PHE A 201 -3.76 -8.80 1.11
CA PHE A 201 -4.44 -9.68 0.16
C PHE A 201 -5.60 -10.46 0.81
N ASN A 202 -5.53 -10.77 2.10
CA ASN A 202 -6.65 -11.33 2.87
C ASN A 202 -7.84 -10.35 2.94
N GLN A 203 -7.61 -9.04 2.93
CA GLN A 203 -8.67 -8.02 2.86
C GLN A 203 -9.16 -7.76 1.43
N SER A 204 -8.43 -8.26 0.43
CA SER A 204 -8.70 -8.03 -0.99
C SER A 204 -9.22 -9.28 -1.71
N GLN A 205 -10.07 -10.09 -1.06
CA GLN A 205 -10.55 -11.36 -1.64
C GLN A 205 -11.37 -11.21 -2.93
N TYR A 206 -11.88 -10.01 -3.22
CA TYR A 206 -12.53 -9.70 -4.50
C TYR A 206 -11.57 -9.79 -5.71
N LEU A 207 -10.25 -9.80 -5.49
CA LEU A 207 -9.24 -10.05 -6.53
C LEU A 207 -9.12 -11.54 -6.90
N LYS A 208 -9.68 -12.48 -6.12
CA LYS A 208 -9.47 -13.92 -6.33
C LYS A 208 -10.14 -14.41 -7.63
N ILE A 209 -9.39 -15.15 -8.44
CA ILE A 209 -9.85 -15.67 -9.75
C ILE A 209 -9.87 -17.20 -9.87
N ASN A 210 -9.32 -17.94 -8.91
CA ASN A 210 -9.34 -19.41 -8.80
C ASN A 210 -10.40 -19.95 -7.82
#